data_AF-A0A1G6LZ30-F1
#
_entry.id   AF-A0A1G6LZ30-F1
#
_cell.length_a   1.000
_cell.length_b   1.000
_cell.length_c   1.000
_cell.angle_alpha   90.00
_cell.angle_beta   90.00
_cell.angle_gamma   90.00
#
_symmetry.space_group_name_H-M   'P 1'
#
loop_
_entity.id
_entity.type
_entity.pdbx_description
1 polymer ?
#
loop_
_entity_poly.entity_id
_entity_poly.type
_entity_poly.pdbx_seq_one_letter_code
_entity_poly.pdbx_strand_id
1 'polypeptide(L)'
;MKGRTNVERLARVVAAFVLYSLAPNANAEGEITCPPMPPPADSIGHNVQTAISAKAGTLGKISAAQIEVKTETTAQSLFDKFPHADRLTALQILSSTYCSILKDQAISPSERANRWERFQEKTLELMTKG
;
A
#
# COMPACT_ATOMS: atom_id res chain seq x y z
N MET A 1 -58.64 -23.29 8.96
CA MET A 1 -57.74 -22.40 8.18
C MET A 1 -56.75 -21.74 9.14
N LYS A 2 -55.57 -21.36 8.64
CA LYS A 2 -54.53 -20.52 9.28
C LYS A 2 -53.37 -21.27 9.99
N GLY A 3 -52.48 -21.85 9.18
CA GLY A 3 -51.14 -22.29 9.58
C GLY A 3 -50.06 -21.76 8.64
N ARG A 4 -50.00 -20.44 8.43
CA ARG A 4 -49.04 -19.77 7.53
C ARG A 4 -48.54 -18.49 8.19
N THR A 5 -47.47 -18.55 8.99
CA THR A 5 -46.93 -17.33 9.64
C THR A 5 -45.42 -17.32 9.95
N ASN A 6 -44.66 -18.40 9.74
CA ASN A 6 -43.24 -18.40 10.09
C ASN A 6 -42.29 -18.36 8.87
N VAL A 7 -42.61 -19.11 7.81
CA VAL A 7 -41.77 -19.16 6.59
C VAL A 7 -41.77 -17.81 5.83
N GLU A 8 -42.92 -17.12 5.76
CA GLU A 8 -43.00 -15.80 5.08
C GLU A 8 -42.25 -14.69 5.84
N ARG A 9 -42.14 -14.79 7.17
CA ARG A 9 -41.39 -13.83 7.98
C ARG A 9 -39.88 -14.01 7.78
N LEU A 10 -39.42 -15.26 7.75
CA LEU A 10 -38.02 -15.59 7.46
C LEU A 10 -37.61 -15.13 6.06
N ALA A 11 -38.46 -15.34 5.04
CA ALA A 11 -38.17 -14.90 3.67
C ALA A 11 -38.00 -13.38 3.55
N ARG A 12 -38.81 -12.58 4.29
CA ARG A 12 -38.70 -11.11 4.30
C ARG A 12 -37.43 -10.60 4.99
N VAL A 13 -37.01 -11.24 6.08
CA VAL A 13 -35.77 -10.86 6.78
C VAL A 13 -34.54 -11.19 5.94
N VAL A 14 -34.53 -12.35 5.26
CA VAL A 14 -33.44 -12.73 4.36
C VAL A 14 -33.37 -11.78 3.15
N ALA A 15 -34.51 -11.43 2.54
CA ALA A 15 -34.54 -10.47 1.44
C ALA A 15 -34.05 -9.07 1.83
N ALA A 16 -34.37 -8.60 3.03
CA ALA A 16 -33.88 -7.31 3.55
C ALA A 16 -32.36 -7.33 3.82
N PHE A 17 -31.80 -8.45 4.28
CA PHE A 17 -30.37 -8.61 4.49
C PHE A 17 -29.58 -8.65 3.17
N VAL A 18 -30.12 -9.27 2.13
CA VAL A 18 -29.47 -9.33 0.81
C VAL A 18 -29.45 -7.94 0.14
N LEU A 19 -30.49 -7.13 0.34
CA LEU A 19 -30.57 -5.77 -0.22
C LEU A 19 -29.65 -4.76 0.50
N TYR A 20 -29.32 -4.98 1.78
CA TYR A 20 -28.41 -4.08 2.52
C TYR A 20 -26.94 -4.22 2.12
N SER A 21 -26.55 -5.37 1.56
CA SER A 21 -25.16 -5.65 1.13
C SER A 21 -24.81 -5.08 -0.25
N LEU A 22 -25.79 -4.52 -0.96
CA LEU A 22 -25.63 -4.00 -2.33
C LEU A 22 -25.55 -2.47 -2.40
N ALA A 23 -25.32 -1.79 -1.26
CA ALA A 23 -24.90 -0.40 -1.32
C ALA A 23 -23.61 -0.34 -2.15
N PRO A 24 -23.58 0.35 -3.31
CA PRO A 24 -22.33 0.63 -3.97
C PRO A 24 -21.52 1.44 -2.96
N ASN A 25 -20.43 0.84 -2.47
CA ASN A 25 -19.37 1.62 -1.85
C ASN A 25 -19.00 2.66 -2.90
N ALA A 26 -19.38 3.91 -2.66
CA ALA A 26 -18.81 5.04 -3.35
C ALA A 26 -17.31 4.95 -3.02
N ASN A 27 -16.57 4.26 -3.88
CA ASN A 27 -15.14 4.16 -3.77
C ASN A 27 -14.65 5.60 -3.73
N ALA A 28 -13.91 5.94 -2.67
CA ALA A 28 -13.08 7.12 -2.68
C ALA A 28 -12.04 6.87 -3.79
N GLU A 29 -12.36 7.31 -5.00
CA GLU A 29 -11.48 7.23 -6.15
C GLU A 29 -10.24 8.08 -5.85
N GLY A 30 -9.15 7.41 -5.44
CA GLY A 30 -7.82 8.01 -5.29
C GLY A 30 -7.25 8.12 -3.88
N GLU A 31 -7.85 7.46 -2.88
CA GLU A 31 -7.14 7.22 -1.61
C GLU A 31 -6.30 5.94 -1.73
N ILE A 32 -4.97 6.08 -1.77
CA ILE A 32 -4.05 4.95 -1.76
C ILE A 32 -4.03 4.26 -0.38
N THR A 33 -4.08 2.93 -0.36
CA THR A 33 -3.94 2.13 0.87
C THR A 33 -2.46 1.90 1.16
N CYS A 34 -1.97 2.47 2.26
CA CYS A 34 -0.59 2.26 2.68
C CYS A 34 -0.40 0.94 3.43
N PRO A 35 0.66 0.18 3.13
CA PRO A 35 0.99 -0.99 3.90
C PRO A 35 1.36 -0.61 5.34
N PRO A 36 1.12 -1.52 6.31
CA PRO A 36 1.56 -1.30 7.68
C PRO A 36 3.08 -1.27 7.75
N MET A 37 3.62 -0.33 8.53
CA MET A 37 5.05 -0.29 8.84
C MET A 37 5.42 -1.59 9.57
N PRO A 38 6.41 -2.36 9.09
CA PRO A 38 6.82 -3.56 9.80
C PRO A 38 7.41 -3.20 11.17
N PRO A 39 7.26 -4.08 12.17
CA PRO A 39 7.91 -3.87 13.46
C PRO A 39 9.43 -3.78 13.27
N PRO A 40 10.14 -3.04 14.14
CA PRO A 40 11.59 -2.99 14.11
C PRO A 40 12.13 -4.42 14.28
N ALA A 41 12.61 -5.02 13.20
CA ALA A 41 13.31 -6.29 13.25
C ALA A 41 14.73 -6.04 13.77
N ASP A 42 15.28 -6.94 14.58
CA ASP A 42 16.68 -6.87 15.04
C ASP A 42 17.68 -6.75 13.86
N SER A 43 17.30 -7.27 12.68
CA SER A 43 18.05 -7.23 11.42
C SER A 43 18.07 -5.84 10.75
N ILE A 44 17.12 -4.96 11.07
CA ILE A 44 17.00 -3.61 10.51
C ILE A 44 17.13 -2.62 11.67
N GLY A 45 18.37 -2.29 12.02
CA GLY A 45 18.65 -1.27 13.03
C GLY A 45 18.12 0.11 12.64
N HIS A 46 17.97 1.00 13.63
CA HIS A 46 17.49 2.39 13.45
C HIS A 46 18.19 3.16 12.32
N ASN A 47 19.47 2.86 12.07
CA ASN A 47 20.26 3.45 10.98
C ASN A 47 19.73 3.06 9.59
N VAL A 48 19.31 1.81 9.42
CA VAL A 48 18.75 1.30 8.16
C VAL A 48 17.40 1.97 7.91
N GLN A 49 16.53 2.00 8.93
CA GLN A 49 15.22 2.65 8.84
C GLN A 49 15.35 4.14 8.49
N THR A 50 16.25 4.87 9.17
CA THR A 50 16.52 6.29 8.87
C THR A 50 17.01 6.48 7.43
N ALA A 51 17.91 5.61 6.95
CA ALA A 51 18.40 5.66 5.59
C ALA A 51 17.29 5.38 4.56
N ILE A 52 16.42 4.39 4.81
CA ILE A 52 15.26 4.09 3.98
C ILE A 52 14.31 5.28 3.94
N SER A 53 13.98 5.88 5.09
CA SER A 53 13.07 7.02 5.15
C SER A 53 13.63 8.25 4.43
N ALA A 54 14.93 8.52 4.56
CA ALA A 54 15.58 9.59 3.81
C ALA A 54 15.47 9.37 2.29
N LYS A 55 15.69 8.14 1.83
CA LYS A 55 15.55 7.78 0.41
C LYS A 55 14.10 7.85 -0.07
N ALA A 56 13.14 7.34 0.71
CA ALA A 56 11.71 7.47 0.43
C ALA A 56 11.30 8.95 0.27
N GLY A 57 11.83 9.83 1.13
CA GLY A 57 11.65 11.28 1.04
C GLY A 57 12.12 11.87 -0.29
N THR A 58 13.18 11.33 -0.89
CA THR A 58 13.63 11.74 -2.23
C THR A 58 12.72 11.23 -3.34
N LEU A 59 12.17 10.02 -3.20
CA LEU A 59 11.19 9.44 -4.14
C LEU A 59 9.86 10.21 -4.11
N GLY A 60 9.48 10.78 -2.97
CA GLY A 60 8.28 11.61 -2.88
C GLY A 60 8.36 12.83 -3.80
N LYS A 61 9.54 13.43 -3.93
CA LYS A 61 9.70 14.73 -4.61
C LYS A 61 9.76 14.65 -6.13
N ILE A 62 9.81 13.44 -6.70
CA ILE A 62 9.96 13.22 -8.14
C ILE A 62 8.62 12.90 -8.80
N SER A 63 8.56 13.07 -10.12
CA SER A 63 7.38 12.73 -10.93
C SER A 63 7.23 11.22 -11.12
N ALA A 64 6.01 10.78 -11.47
CA ALA A 64 5.70 9.36 -11.71
C ALA A 64 6.66 8.70 -12.72
N ALA A 65 7.00 9.40 -13.80
CA ALA A 65 7.91 8.91 -14.83
C ALA A 65 9.33 8.62 -14.33
N GLN A 66 9.76 9.23 -13.22
CA GLN A 66 11.09 9.01 -12.63
C GLN A 66 11.08 7.97 -11.51
N ILE A 67 9.89 7.58 -11.01
CA ILE A 67 9.77 6.66 -9.87
C ILE A 67 10.41 5.33 -10.17
N GLU A 68 10.19 4.74 -11.34
CA GLU A 68 10.69 3.40 -11.66
C GLU A 68 12.22 3.33 -11.55
N VAL A 69 12.91 4.22 -12.27
CA VAL A 69 14.38 4.30 -12.28
C VAL A 69 14.93 4.62 -10.89
N LYS A 70 14.34 5.61 -10.21
CA LYS A 70 14.82 6.03 -8.90
C LYS A 70 14.53 5.01 -7.80
N THR A 71 13.43 4.27 -7.89
CA THR A 71 13.10 3.18 -6.96
C THR A 71 14.10 2.05 -7.11
N GLU A 72 14.46 1.67 -8.34
CA GLU A 72 15.50 0.66 -8.60
C GLU A 72 16.85 1.08 -8.05
N THR A 73 17.33 2.28 -8.38
CA THR A 73 18.63 2.77 -7.88
C THR A 73 18.61 2.92 -6.35
N THR A 74 17.48 3.32 -5.78
CA THR A 74 17.31 3.45 -4.33
C THR A 74 17.39 2.09 -3.64
N ALA A 75 16.66 1.10 -4.14
CA ALA A 75 16.67 -0.24 -3.61
C ALA A 75 18.06 -0.88 -3.73
N GLN A 76 18.72 -0.78 -4.89
CA GLN A 76 20.09 -1.26 -5.07
C GLN A 76 21.06 -0.57 -4.10
N SER A 77 20.98 0.75 -3.96
CA SER A 77 21.82 1.50 -3.01
C SER A 77 21.57 1.09 -1.56
N LEU A 78 20.34 0.71 -1.20
CA LEU A 78 20.01 0.20 0.13
C LEU A 78 20.59 -1.20 0.34
N PHE A 79 20.46 -2.09 -0.64
CA PHE A 79 20.97 -3.45 -0.55
C PHE A 79 22.50 -3.52 -0.53
N ASP A 80 23.17 -2.65 -1.29
CA ASP A 80 24.63 -2.53 -1.27
C ASP A 80 25.14 -2.01 0.08
N LYS A 81 24.44 -1.04 0.66
CA LYS A 81 24.82 -0.42 1.93
C LYS A 81 24.47 -1.28 3.14
N PHE A 82 23.47 -2.15 3.01
CA PHE A 82 23.00 -3.05 4.05
C PHE A 82 22.87 -4.49 3.53
N PRO A 83 23.99 -5.15 3.20
CA PRO A 83 23.97 -6.48 2.58
C PRO A 83 23.44 -7.58 3.52
N HIS A 84 23.46 -7.32 4.83
CA HIS A 84 22.93 -8.21 5.87
C HIS A 84 21.50 -7.86 6.29
N ALA A 85 20.94 -6.74 5.81
CA ALA A 85 19.57 -6.38 6.14
C ALA A 85 18.61 -7.24 5.31
N ASP A 86 17.50 -7.61 5.93
CA ASP A 86 16.45 -8.35 5.26
C ASP A 86 15.84 -7.49 4.14
N ARG A 87 16.06 -7.90 2.88
CA ARG A 87 15.64 -7.12 1.69
C ARG A 87 14.13 -6.89 1.67
N LEU A 88 13.36 -7.89 2.10
CA LEU A 88 11.90 -7.82 2.16
C LEU A 88 11.45 -6.76 3.18
N THR A 89 12.01 -6.80 4.39
CA THR A 89 11.73 -5.82 5.44
C THR A 89 12.14 -4.41 5.01
N ALA A 90 13.30 -4.26 4.37
CA ALA A 90 13.75 -2.97 3.84
C ALA A 90 12.78 -2.40 2.79
N LEU A 91 12.30 -3.25 1.87
CA LEU A 91 11.30 -2.86 0.86
C LEU A 91 9.93 -2.57 1.48
N GLN A 92 9.51 -3.30 2.53
CA GLN A 92 8.27 -3.00 3.25
C GLN A 92 8.31 -1.65 3.97
N ILE A 93 9.44 -1.32 4.61
CA ILE A 93 9.65 0.00 5.24
C ILE A 93 9.66 1.09 4.17
N LEU A 94 10.36 0.85 3.04
CA LEU A 94 10.41 1.79 1.92
C LEU A 94 9.01 2.07 1.39
N SER A 95 8.21 1.02 1.19
CA SER A 95 6.84 1.09 0.69
C SER A 95 5.91 1.85 1.64
N SER A 96 5.97 1.53 2.94
CA SER A 96 5.15 2.17 3.97
C SER A 96 5.47 3.66 4.10
N THR A 97 6.77 3.99 4.08
CA THR A 97 7.23 5.38 4.17
C THR A 97 6.86 6.16 2.92
N TYR A 98 7.08 5.58 1.73
CA TYR A 98 6.78 6.23 0.46
C TYR A 98 5.28 6.51 0.31
N CYS A 99 4.43 5.55 0.66
CA CYS A 99 2.99 5.75 0.64
C CYS A 99 2.54 6.86 1.59
N SER A 100 3.11 6.91 2.80
CA SER A 100 2.82 7.99 3.76
C SER A 100 3.18 9.36 3.18
N ILE A 101 4.37 9.49 2.57
CA ILE A 101 4.80 10.71 1.89
C ILE A 101 3.83 11.10 0.77
N LEU A 102 3.37 10.15 -0.03
CA LEU A 102 2.41 10.40 -1.10
C LEU A 102 1.05 10.89 -0.56
N LYS A 103 0.61 10.39 0.60
CA LYS A 103 -0.62 10.86 1.26
C LYS A 103 -0.51 12.30 1.73
N ASP A 104 0.65 12.70 2.25
CA ASP A 104 0.90 14.06 2.75
C ASP A 104 1.13 15.10 1.63
N GLN A 105 1.32 14.67 0.38
CA GLN A 105 1.54 15.58 -0.73
C GLN A 105 0.24 16.19 -1.26
N ALA A 106 0.33 17.49 -1.57
CA ALA A 106 -0.68 18.27 -2.27
C ALA A 106 -0.68 17.97 -3.79
N ILE A 107 -0.86 16.69 -4.15
CA ILE A 107 -1.03 16.22 -5.53
C ILE A 107 -2.45 15.68 -5.73
N SER A 108 -2.91 15.57 -6.98
CA SER A 108 -4.24 15.03 -7.25
C SER A 108 -4.34 13.55 -6.83
N PRO A 109 -5.54 13.06 -6.46
CA PRO A 109 -5.74 11.65 -6.12
C PRO A 109 -5.33 10.69 -7.25
N SER A 110 -5.54 11.09 -8.51
CA SER A 110 -5.12 10.33 -9.69
C SER A 110 -3.59 10.25 -9.84
N GLU A 111 -2.88 11.36 -9.62
CA GLU A 111 -1.42 11.40 -9.65
C GLU A 111 -0.84 10.56 -8.50
N ARG A 112 -1.46 10.63 -7.32
CA ARG A 112 -1.08 9.83 -6.15
C ARG A 112 -1.20 8.33 -6.43
N ALA A 113 -2.31 7.91 -7.00
CA ALA A 113 -2.54 6.52 -7.40
C ALA A 113 -1.54 6.07 -8.47
N ASN A 114 -1.30 6.88 -9.50
CA ASN A 114 -0.34 6.57 -10.56
C ASN A 114 1.08 6.40 -10.02
N ARG A 115 1.53 7.32 -9.16
CA ARG A 115 2.85 7.23 -8.51
C ARG A 115 2.98 5.98 -7.64
N TRP A 116 1.93 5.66 -6.89
CA TRP A 116 1.89 4.49 -6.01
C TRP A 116 1.91 3.18 -6.80
N GLU A 117 1.17 3.08 -7.90
CA GLU A 117 1.15 1.93 -8.79
C GLU A 117 2.54 1.67 -9.40
N ARG A 118 3.16 2.69 -9.99
CA ARG A 118 4.52 2.58 -10.57
C ARG A 118 5.57 2.16 -9.54
N PHE A 119 5.46 2.68 -8.33
CA PHE A 119 6.34 2.29 -7.24
C PHE A 119 6.14 0.82 -6.85
N GLN A 120 4.89 0.35 -6.75
CA GLN A 120 4.57 -1.03 -6.39
C GLN A 120 5.01 -2.02 -7.45
N GLU A 121 4.75 -1.74 -8.74
CA GLU A 121 5.20 -2.58 -9.86
C GLU A 121 6.70 -2.81 -9.77
N LYS A 122 7.46 -1.72 -9.56
CA LYS A 122 8.92 -1.83 -9.49
C LYS A 122 9.40 -2.54 -8.23
N THR A 123 8.75 -2.30 -7.09
CA THR A 123 9.09 -2.98 -5.83
C THR A 123 8.81 -4.49 -5.93
N LEU A 124 7.71 -4.90 -6.58
CA LEU A 124 7.39 -6.30 -6.83
C LEU A 124 8.42 -6.98 -7.74
N GLU A 125 8.86 -6.29 -8.79
CA GLU A 125 9.94 -6.76 -9.67
C GLU A 125 11.23 -7.03 -8.88
N LEU A 126 11.59 -6.11 -7.96
CA LEU A 126 12.77 -6.24 -7.12
C LEU A 126 12.65 -7.38 -6.09
N MET A 127 11.44 -7.67 -5.60
CA MET A 127 11.20 -8.80 -4.69
C MET A 127 11.27 -10.16 -5.41
N THR A 128 10.92 -10.21 -6.69
CA THR A 128 10.89 -11.46 -7.48
C THR A 128 12.21 -11.80 -8.16
N LYS A 129 13.07 -10.80 -8.42
CA LYS A 129 14.43 -10.98 -8.95
C LYS A 129 15.51 -11.17 -7.88
N GLY A 130 15.12 -11.12 -6.60
CA GLY A 130 16.02 -11.06 -5.44
C GLY A 130 16.59 -12.40 -5.00
#